data_AF-A0A6G6JYD0-F1
#
_entry.id   AF-A0A6G6JYD0-F1
#
_cell.length_a   1.000
_cell.length_b   1.000
_cell.length_c   1.000
_cell.angle_alpha   90.00
_cell.angle_beta   90.00
_cell.angle_gamma   90.00
#
_symmetry.space_group_name_H-M   'P 1'
#
loop_
_entity.id
_entity.type
_entity.pdbx_description
1 polymer ?
#
loop_
_entity_poly.entity_id
_entity_poly.type
_entity_poly.pdbx_seq_one_letter_code
_entity_poly.pdbx_strand_id
1 'polypeptide(L)'
;MKHSLLKTLAILILAGSSIGTAAAEGPLPFEVKVGDQAATHKAGEPFAQIEKPVAADAGISIGNKAEMTIINVHKTAADGVTPDQSAQTAIIILQGTNAGKLDQTMDKQKLSPGKYLLSISSGENTATIKFEVK
;
A
#
# COMPACT_ATOMS: atom_id res chain seq x y z
N MET A 1 49.01 35.32 20.65
CA MET A 1 49.45 34.61 19.42
C MET A 1 50.05 33.28 19.87
N LYS A 2 49.69 32.08 19.44
CA LYS A 2 48.69 31.53 18.53
C LYS A 2 48.48 30.08 18.99
N HIS A 3 47.25 29.61 18.84
CA HIS A 3 46.69 28.32 19.25
C HIS A 3 47.50 27.09 18.80
N SER A 4 47.58 26.07 19.65
CA SER A 4 47.84 24.69 19.21
C SER A 4 47.09 23.72 20.11
N LEU A 5 45.83 23.46 19.78
CA LEU A 5 44.97 22.41 20.33
C LEU A 5 43.93 22.11 19.25
N LEU A 6 44.34 21.33 18.25
CA LEU A 6 43.44 20.80 17.23
C LEU A 6 43.74 19.32 17.02
N LYS A 7 43.20 18.49 17.91
CA LYS A 7 43.19 17.02 17.75
C LYS A 7 41.91 16.44 18.36
N THR A 8 40.77 16.62 17.70
CA THR A 8 39.68 15.63 17.76
C THR A 8 38.78 15.80 16.55
N LEU A 9 39.03 15.01 15.50
CA LEU A 9 38.11 14.82 14.40
C LEU A 9 37.10 13.75 14.85
N ALA A 10 35.93 14.17 15.31
CA ALA A 10 34.84 13.25 15.61
C ALA A 10 34.15 12.88 14.30
N ILE A 11 34.40 11.67 13.82
CA ILE A 11 33.72 11.08 12.67
C ILE A 11 32.36 10.57 13.18
N LEU A 12 31.30 11.32 12.88
CA LEU A 12 29.93 10.92 13.14
C LEU A 12 29.48 9.97 12.02
N ILE A 13 29.59 8.66 12.26
CA ILE A 13 29.01 7.64 11.37
C ILE A 13 27.52 7.55 11.71
N LEU A 14 26.68 8.25 10.94
CA LEU A 14 25.26 7.92 10.80
C LEU A 14 25.17 6.60 10.03
N ALA A 15 25.22 5.48 10.74
CA ALA A 15 24.72 4.22 10.20
C ALA A 15 23.20 4.31 10.18
N GLY A 16 22.65 4.77 9.06
CA GLY A 16 21.22 4.74 8.80
C GLY A 16 20.72 3.31 8.84
N SER A 17 19.89 3.00 9.82
CA SER A 17 19.09 1.79 9.85
C SER A 17 18.07 1.87 8.71
N SER A 18 18.44 1.40 7.53
CA SER A 18 17.47 1.09 6.48
C SER A 18 16.69 -0.13 6.95
N ILE A 19 15.62 0.11 7.71
CA ILE A 19 14.56 -0.87 7.93
C ILE A 19 13.81 -0.96 6.60
N GLY A 20 14.39 -1.68 5.65
CA GLY A 20 13.64 -2.20 4.52
C GLY A 20 12.67 -3.23 5.10
N THR A 21 11.44 -2.82 5.36
CA THR A 21 10.34 -3.77 5.55
C THR A 21 10.19 -4.54 4.24
N ALA A 22 10.78 -5.72 4.20
CA ALA A 22 10.54 -6.69 3.14
C ALA A 22 9.01 -6.89 3.06
N ALA A 23 8.44 -6.66 1.88
CA ALA A 23 7.08 -7.08 1.59
C ALA A 23 6.99 -8.57 1.88
N ALA A 24 5.99 -8.99 2.66
CA ALA A 24 5.83 -10.39 3.01
C ALA A 24 5.61 -11.22 1.73
N GLU A 25 6.63 -11.96 1.30
CA GLU A 25 6.51 -12.97 0.25
C GLU A 25 5.60 -14.09 0.77
N GLY A 26 4.48 -14.36 0.09
CA GLY A 26 3.58 -15.43 0.51
C GLY A 26 2.13 -15.26 0.06
N PRO A 27 1.29 -16.28 0.33
CA PRO A 27 -0.15 -16.17 0.10
C PRO A 27 -0.74 -15.01 0.90
N LEU A 28 -1.79 -14.40 0.36
CA LEU A 28 -2.51 -13.33 1.06
C LEU A 28 -3.00 -13.84 2.43
N PRO A 29 -2.88 -13.03 3.50
CA PRO A 29 -3.32 -13.43 4.84
C PRO A 29 -4.85 -13.55 4.98
N PHE A 30 -5.60 -13.05 3.99
CA PHE A 30 -7.03 -13.19 3.83
C PHE A 30 -7.39 -12.94 2.35
N GLU A 31 -8.54 -13.46 1.91
CA GLU A 31 -9.01 -13.22 0.54
C GLU A 31 -9.31 -11.74 0.31
N VAL A 32 -8.98 -11.23 -0.87
CA VAL A 32 -9.32 -9.87 -1.28
C VAL A 32 -9.89 -9.91 -2.69
N LYS A 33 -11.00 -9.19 -2.90
CA LYS A 33 -11.57 -8.93 -4.22
C LYS A 33 -11.63 -7.44 -4.49
N VAL A 34 -11.33 -7.05 -5.72
CA VAL A 34 -11.48 -5.68 -6.22
C VAL A 34 -12.26 -5.74 -7.54
N GLY A 35 -13.42 -5.09 -7.57
CA GLY A 35 -14.49 -5.42 -8.51
C GLY A 35 -14.91 -6.88 -8.36
N ASP A 36 -15.11 -7.56 -9.48
CA ASP A 36 -15.47 -8.99 -9.51
C ASP A 36 -14.24 -9.93 -9.54
N GLN A 37 -13.04 -9.41 -9.26
CA GLN A 37 -11.78 -10.14 -9.41
C GLN A 37 -11.15 -10.46 -8.06
N ALA A 38 -10.84 -11.73 -7.84
CA ALA A 38 -10.01 -12.16 -6.71
C ALA A 38 -8.54 -11.78 -6.95
N ALA A 39 -7.91 -11.20 -5.94
CA ALA A 39 -6.48 -10.96 -5.94
C ALA A 39 -5.74 -12.29 -5.81
N THR A 40 -4.75 -12.51 -6.66
CA THR A 40 -3.93 -13.72 -6.67
C THR A 40 -2.46 -13.38 -6.62
N HIS A 41 -1.68 -14.22 -5.94
CA HIS A 41 -0.23 -14.08 -5.86
C HIS A 41 0.43 -15.13 -6.76
N LYS A 42 1.16 -14.70 -7.79
CA LYS A 42 1.92 -15.60 -8.66
C LYS A 42 3.34 -15.74 -8.11
N ALA A 43 3.93 -16.93 -8.26
CA ALA A 43 5.30 -17.16 -7.82
C ALA A 43 6.27 -16.22 -8.55
N GLY A 44 7.17 -15.58 -7.80
CA GLY A 44 8.14 -14.61 -8.33
C GLY A 44 7.61 -13.18 -8.48
N GLU A 45 6.34 -12.91 -8.13
CA GLU A 45 5.83 -11.54 -8.04
C GLU A 45 5.93 -11.02 -6.60
N PRO A 46 6.21 -9.72 -6.38
CA PRO A 46 6.35 -9.15 -5.05
C PRO A 46 5.01 -8.89 -4.34
N PHE A 47 3.91 -8.85 -5.09
CA PHE A 47 2.58 -8.53 -4.57
C PHE A 47 1.51 -9.37 -5.26
N ALA A 48 0.40 -9.60 -4.56
CA ALA A 48 -0.80 -10.10 -5.21
C ALA A 48 -1.37 -9.06 -6.17
N GLN A 49 -2.12 -9.49 -7.18
CA GLN A 49 -2.69 -8.60 -8.18
C GLN A 49 -4.05 -9.10 -8.70
N ILE A 50 -4.82 -8.16 -9.27
CA ILE A 50 -5.97 -8.48 -10.14
C ILE A 50 -5.55 -8.28 -11.60
N GLU A 51 -6.19 -8.99 -12.53
CA GLU A 51 -5.73 -9.03 -13.93
C GLU A 51 -6.25 -7.88 -14.79
N LYS A 52 -7.49 -7.44 -14.58
CA LYS A 52 -8.14 -6.41 -15.40
C LYS A 52 -8.29 -5.09 -14.65
N PRO A 53 -8.13 -3.94 -15.33
CA PRO A 53 -8.48 -2.65 -14.76
C PRO A 53 -9.94 -2.58 -14.32
N VAL A 54 -10.19 -1.90 -13.21
CA VAL A 54 -11.51 -1.74 -12.58
C VAL A 54 -11.98 -0.29 -12.64
N ALA A 55 -13.29 -0.06 -12.51
CA ALA A 55 -13.82 1.29 -12.39
C ALA A 55 -13.42 1.93 -11.06
N ALA A 56 -13.35 3.27 -11.01
CA ALA A 56 -13.00 4.02 -9.81
C ALA A 56 -13.97 3.83 -8.62
N ASP A 57 -15.17 3.29 -8.86
CA ASP A 57 -16.19 2.95 -7.86
C ASP A 57 -16.35 1.43 -7.65
N ALA A 58 -15.39 0.63 -8.11
CA ALA A 58 -15.45 -0.82 -7.99
C ALA A 58 -15.53 -1.25 -6.51
N GLY A 59 -16.28 -2.34 -6.29
CA GLY A 59 -16.43 -2.94 -4.97
C GLY A 59 -15.10 -3.49 -4.45
N ILE A 60 -14.94 -3.46 -3.13
CA ILE A 60 -13.84 -4.11 -2.41
C ILE A 60 -14.49 -5.11 -1.46
N SER A 61 -14.02 -6.34 -1.44
CA SER A 61 -14.45 -7.37 -0.49
C SER A 61 -13.25 -8.01 0.16
N ILE A 62 -13.36 -8.24 1.46
CA ILE A 62 -12.30 -8.80 2.31
C ILE A 62 -12.84 -10.09 2.94
N GLY A 63 -12.06 -11.16 2.90
CA GLY A 63 -12.45 -12.49 3.39
C GLY A 63 -12.59 -12.56 4.90
N ASN A 64 -11.99 -11.62 5.64
CA ASN A 64 -12.15 -11.50 7.09
C ASN A 64 -12.98 -10.25 7.46
N LYS A 65 -13.58 -10.28 8.66
CA LYS A 65 -14.27 -9.14 9.25
C LYS A 65 -13.50 -8.69 10.49
N ALA A 66 -13.15 -7.40 10.53
CA ALA A 66 -12.57 -6.75 11.70
C ALA A 66 -13.51 -5.66 12.23
N GLU A 67 -13.27 -5.19 13.46
CA GLU A 67 -13.96 -4.03 14.00
C GLU A 67 -13.67 -2.78 13.17
N MET A 68 -12.40 -2.63 12.76
CA MET A 68 -11.94 -1.58 11.87
C MET A 68 -10.93 -2.14 10.87
N THR A 69 -11.15 -1.83 9.60
CA THR A 69 -10.21 -2.09 8.52
C THR A 69 -9.83 -0.77 7.86
N ILE A 70 -8.53 -0.53 7.73
CA ILE A 70 -7.98 0.66 7.06
C ILE A 70 -7.42 0.21 5.71
N ILE A 71 -7.82 0.90 4.66
CA ILE A 71 -7.39 0.64 3.30
C ILE A 71 -6.67 1.90 2.80
N ASN A 72 -5.39 1.77 2.53
CA ASN A 72 -4.58 2.81 1.92
C ASN A 72 -4.42 2.51 0.43
N VAL A 73 -4.77 3.48 -0.41
CA VAL A 73 -4.69 3.41 -1.86
C VAL A 73 -3.57 4.33 -2.33
N HIS A 74 -2.43 3.75 -2.67
CA HIS A 74 -1.25 4.48 -3.13
C HIS A 74 -1.20 4.47 -4.65
N LYS A 75 -1.20 5.63 -5.29
CA LYS A 75 -0.90 5.72 -6.72
C LYS A 75 0.56 5.34 -6.93
N THR A 76 0.84 4.60 -8.00
CA THR A 76 2.20 4.21 -8.36
C THR A 76 2.66 4.91 -9.64
N ALA A 77 3.96 4.89 -9.86
CA ALA A 77 4.57 5.15 -11.16
C ALA A 77 4.16 4.09 -12.20
N ALA A 78 4.66 4.24 -13.43
CA ALA A 78 4.34 3.37 -14.56
C ALA A 78 4.71 1.89 -14.35
N ASP A 79 5.66 1.61 -13.45
CA ASP A 79 6.08 0.26 -13.08
C ASP A 79 5.03 -0.52 -12.29
N GLY A 80 4.04 0.16 -11.71
CA GLY A 80 2.98 -0.45 -10.91
C GLY A 80 3.41 -0.84 -9.49
N VAL A 81 4.59 -0.41 -9.04
CA VAL A 81 5.17 -0.84 -7.76
C VAL A 81 5.74 0.34 -6.97
N THR A 82 6.40 1.28 -7.63
CA THR A 82 6.98 2.44 -6.97
C THR A 82 5.89 3.47 -6.67
N PRO A 83 5.68 3.90 -5.41
CA PRO A 83 4.72 4.95 -5.09
C PRO A 83 5.02 6.25 -5.84
N ASP A 84 3.99 6.90 -6.39
CA ASP A 84 4.08 8.24 -6.94
C ASP A 84 4.17 9.24 -5.79
N GLN A 85 5.35 9.82 -5.58
CA GLN A 85 5.60 10.73 -4.46
C GLN A 85 4.84 12.06 -4.57
N SER A 86 4.30 12.39 -5.74
CA SER A 86 3.47 13.58 -5.92
C SER A 86 1.99 13.34 -5.62
N ALA A 87 1.57 12.06 -5.55
CA ALA A 87 0.19 11.68 -5.34
C ALA A 87 -0.13 11.49 -3.86
N GLN A 88 -1.23 12.08 -3.41
CA GLN A 88 -1.76 11.84 -2.08
C GLN A 88 -2.38 10.43 -1.99
N THR A 89 -2.06 9.71 -0.92
CA THR A 89 -2.70 8.43 -0.59
C THR A 89 -4.18 8.65 -0.29
N ALA A 90 -5.06 7.93 -0.98
CA ALA A 90 -6.48 7.90 -0.62
C ALA A 90 -6.70 6.86 0.47
N ILE A 91 -7.52 7.19 1.48
CA ILE A 91 -7.76 6.34 2.65
C ILE A 91 -9.23 5.95 2.65
N ILE A 92 -9.55 4.67 2.82
CA ILE A 92 -10.91 4.15 3.02
C ILE A 92 -10.95 3.44 4.38
N ILE A 93 -12.02 3.67 5.14
CA ILE A 93 -12.21 3.03 6.46
C ILE A 93 -13.49 2.21 6.40
N LEU A 94 -13.38 0.93 6.75
CA LEU A 94 -14.52 0.03 6.92
C LEU A 94 -14.68 -0.26 8.41
N GLN A 95 -15.86 0.02 8.97
CA GLN A 95 -16.18 -0.20 10.39
C GLN A 95 -17.21 -1.32 10.51
N GLY A 96 -16.86 -2.41 11.19
CA GLY A 96 -17.74 -3.56 11.41
C GLY A 96 -18.25 -4.25 10.13
N THR A 97 -17.61 -4.01 8.99
CA THR A 97 -17.94 -4.57 7.67
C THR A 97 -16.67 -5.02 6.97
N ASN A 98 -16.82 -5.98 6.04
CA ASN A 98 -15.74 -6.51 5.22
C ASN A 98 -15.86 -6.10 3.74
N ALA A 99 -16.80 -5.20 3.43
CA ALA A 99 -17.05 -4.75 2.07
C ALA A 99 -17.18 -3.22 2.00
N GLY A 100 -16.72 -2.66 0.88
CA GLY A 100 -16.78 -1.23 0.57
C GLY A 100 -16.59 -0.98 -0.92
N LYS A 101 -16.24 0.25 -1.30
CA LYS A 101 -15.93 0.65 -2.67
C LYS A 101 -14.73 1.58 -2.74
N LEU A 102 -14.05 1.60 -3.90
CA LEU A 102 -12.88 2.44 -4.14
C LEU A 102 -13.18 3.96 -4.10
N ASP A 103 -14.43 4.38 -4.31
CA ASP A 103 -14.86 5.77 -4.26
C ASP A 103 -15.30 6.23 -2.86
N GLN A 104 -15.25 5.35 -1.86
CA GLN A 104 -15.58 5.67 -0.46
C GLN A 104 -14.39 6.27 0.30
N THR A 105 -13.50 6.96 -0.40
CA THR A 105 -12.33 7.60 0.22
C THR A 105 -12.77 8.61 1.28
N MET A 106 -11.90 8.84 2.26
CA MET A 106 -12.14 9.73 3.39
C MET A 106 -12.27 11.19 2.93
N ASP A 107 -11.55 11.57 1.88
CA ASP A 107 -11.59 12.89 1.23
C ASP A 107 -12.70 13.02 0.17
N LYS A 108 -13.45 11.94 -0.11
CA LYS A 108 -14.50 11.85 -1.14
C LYS A 108 -14.03 12.13 -2.57
N GLN A 109 -12.72 12.08 -2.82
CA GLN A 109 -12.17 12.19 -4.17
C GLN A 109 -12.17 10.83 -4.88
N LYS A 110 -12.50 10.83 -6.17
CA LYS A 110 -12.39 9.63 -7.00
C LYS A 110 -10.92 9.39 -7.36
N LEU A 111 -10.55 8.11 -7.43
CA LEU A 111 -9.26 7.72 -7.98
C LEU A 111 -9.20 8.06 -9.47
N SER A 112 -8.14 8.75 -9.88
CA SER A 112 -7.83 8.95 -11.30
C SER A 112 -7.47 7.63 -11.98
N PRO A 113 -7.58 7.51 -13.32
CA PRO A 113 -7.01 6.36 -14.03
C PRO A 113 -5.51 6.20 -13.75
N GLY A 114 -5.05 4.97 -13.60
CA GLY A 114 -3.65 4.64 -13.31
C GLY A 114 -3.46 3.38 -12.49
N LYS A 115 -2.20 3.09 -12.17
CA LYS A 115 -1.79 1.93 -11.36
C LYS A 115 -1.69 2.29 -9.89
N TYR A 116 -2.03 1.34 -9.03
CA TYR A 116 -2.17 1.53 -7.61
C TYR A 116 -1.71 0.31 -6.81
N LEU A 117 -1.25 0.57 -5.58
CA LEU A 117 -1.12 -0.43 -4.52
C LEU A 117 -2.22 -0.20 -3.47
N LEU A 118 -2.98 -1.25 -3.19
CA LEU A 118 -4.02 -1.32 -2.18
C LEU A 118 -3.46 -2.03 -0.94
N SER A 119 -3.12 -1.28 0.11
CA SER A 119 -2.69 -1.84 1.39
C SER A 119 -3.88 -1.90 2.35
N ILE A 120 -4.26 -3.11 2.75
CA ILE A 120 -5.44 -3.39 3.58
C ILE A 120 -4.95 -3.91 4.92
N SER A 121 -5.10 -3.11 5.98
CA SER A 121 -4.83 -3.53 7.36
C SER A 121 -6.15 -3.90 8.03
N SER A 122 -6.34 -5.20 8.29
CA SER A 122 -7.57 -5.78 8.85
C SER A 122 -7.23 -6.69 10.03
N GLY A 123 -7.51 -6.23 11.25
CA GLY A 123 -6.99 -6.86 12.46
C GLY A 123 -5.46 -6.74 12.54
N GLU A 124 -4.76 -7.84 12.84
CA GLU A 124 -3.30 -7.89 12.93
C GLU A 124 -2.61 -8.15 11.58
N ASN A 125 -3.38 -8.37 10.51
CA ASN A 125 -2.87 -8.77 9.21
C ASN A 125 -2.94 -7.63 8.20
N THR A 126 -1.95 -7.57 7.31
CA THR A 126 -1.92 -6.63 6.18
C THR A 126 -1.77 -7.36 4.86
N ALA A 127 -2.66 -7.07 3.91
CA ALA A 127 -2.58 -7.52 2.53
C ALA A 127 -2.18 -6.35 1.63
N THR A 128 -1.33 -6.58 0.61
CA THR A 128 -0.99 -5.58 -0.41
C THR A 128 -1.31 -6.11 -1.80
N ILE A 129 -2.13 -5.37 -2.55
CA ILE A 129 -2.65 -5.78 -3.86
C ILE A 129 -2.32 -4.71 -4.90
N LYS A 130 -1.71 -5.11 -6.00
CA LYS A 130 -1.51 -4.27 -7.19
C LYS A 130 -2.77 -4.31 -8.07
N PHE A 131 -3.23 -3.14 -8.50
CA PHE A 131 -4.37 -3.03 -9.41
C PHE A 131 -4.30 -1.79 -10.28
N GLU A 132 -5.21 -1.69 -11.25
CA GLU A 132 -5.33 -0.55 -12.16
C GLU A 132 -6.76 -0.02 -12.17
N VAL A 133 -6.91 1.30 -12.18
CA VAL A 133 -8.17 2.02 -12.36
C VAL A 133 -8.26 2.51 -13.80
N LYS A 134 -9.41 2.30 -14.46
CA LYS A 134 -9.72 2.82 -15.80
C LYS A 134 -10.73 3.96 -15.77
#